data_AF-A0A9X1X7P5-F1
#
_entry.id   AF-A0A9X1X7P5-F1
#
_cell.length_a   1.000
_cell.length_b   1.000
_cell.length_c   1.000
_cell.angle_alpha   90.00
_cell.angle_beta   90.00
_cell.angle_gamma   90.00
#
_symmetry.space_group_name_H-M   'P 1'
#
loop_
_entity.id
_entity.type
_entity.pdbx_description
1 polymer ?
#
loop_
_entity_poly.entity_id
_entity_poly.type
_entity_poly.pdbx_seq_one_letter_code
_entity_poly.pdbx_strand_id
1 'polypeptide(L)'
;MIYRTGFTLNDNGLERYIQVETILAFYEQQFISTGKHLLFEDETFIGNVTLNNGDYTLRGFENFDDAAKADIEFFLRKLSVPHQQELMSAFGFGLQSADELIFCEVILKDKGTYTVWMNGSQVAELTQDSQCKWHQLTGEKLRPSVFREITERVEGYYNQF
;
A
#
# COMPACT_ATOMS: atom_id res chain seq x y z
N MET A 1 2.38 -3.12 7.35
CA MET A 1 1.37 -3.62 8.34
C MET A 1 0.00 -3.11 7.93
N ILE A 2 -1.08 -3.89 8.13
CA ILE A 2 -2.44 -3.47 7.76
C ILE A 2 -3.23 -3.11 9.03
N TYR A 3 -3.75 -1.89 9.10
CA TYR A 3 -4.68 -1.45 10.14
C TYR A 3 -6.12 -1.50 9.61
N ARG A 4 -7.02 -2.14 10.36
CA ARG A 4 -8.40 -2.37 9.94
C ARG A 4 -9.35 -1.52 10.79
N THR A 5 -10.26 -0.84 10.11
CA THR A 5 -11.38 -0.09 10.68
C THR A 5 -12.59 -0.25 9.76
N GLY A 6 -13.75 0.27 10.12
CA GLY A 6 -14.85 0.41 9.17
C GLY A 6 -15.85 1.47 9.57
N PHE A 7 -16.77 1.75 8.66
CA PHE A 7 -17.86 2.69 8.86
C PHE A 7 -19.05 2.32 7.99
N THR A 8 -20.20 2.90 8.32
CA THR A 8 -21.43 2.70 7.58
C THR A 8 -21.66 3.84 6.60
N LEU A 9 -21.98 3.51 5.35
CA LEU A 9 -22.51 4.42 4.33
C LEU A 9 -24.02 4.28 4.23
N ASN A 10 -24.70 5.39 3.94
CA ASN A 10 -26.11 5.39 3.59
C ASN A 10 -26.26 5.90 2.16
N ASP A 11 -26.50 4.98 1.24
CA ASP A 11 -26.58 5.24 -0.19
C ASP A 11 -27.98 4.83 -0.68
N ASN A 12 -28.74 5.78 -1.22
CA ASN A 12 -30.11 5.55 -1.70
C ASN A 12 -31.06 4.87 -0.68
N GLY A 13 -30.84 5.09 0.62
CA GLY A 13 -31.63 4.50 1.71
C GLY A 13 -31.25 3.07 2.08
N LEU A 14 -30.14 2.56 1.54
CA LEU A 14 -29.53 1.28 1.92
C LEU A 14 -28.28 1.52 2.77
N GLU A 15 -28.25 0.86 3.92
CA GLU A 15 -27.13 0.88 4.85
C GLU A 15 -26.07 -0.14 4.41
N ARG A 16 -24.83 0.31 4.17
CA ARG A 16 -23.70 -0.50 3.68
C ARG A 16 -22.53 -0.39 4.65
N TYR A 17 -21.94 -1.52 5.07
CA TYR A 17 -20.74 -1.50 5.91
C TYR A 17 -19.48 -1.59 5.05
N ILE A 18 -18.61 -0.58 5.16
CA ILE A 18 -17.34 -0.53 4.47
C ILE A 18 -16.22 -0.77 5.47
N GLN A 19 -15.51 -1.89 5.32
CA GLN A 19 -14.22 -2.11 5.95
C GLN A 19 -13.14 -1.37 5.18
N VAL A 20 -12.32 -0.62 5.92
CA VAL A 20 -11.16 0.10 5.39
C VAL A 20 -9.91 -0.54 5.97
N GLU A 21 -9.07 -1.05 5.08
CA GLU A 21 -7.73 -1.51 5.39
C GLU A 21 -6.73 -0.42 5.02
N THR A 22 -6.16 0.23 6.03
CA THR A 22 -5.14 1.24 5.85
C THR A 22 -3.77 0.59 5.86
N ILE A 23 -3.02 0.90 4.82
CA ILE A 23 -1.70 0.39 4.63
C ILE A 23 -0.72 1.30 5.33
N LEU A 24 0.00 0.75 6.30
CA LEU A 24 0.97 1.48 7.11
C LEU A 24 2.38 1.17 6.64
N ALA A 25 3.09 2.22 6.23
CA ALA A 25 4.52 2.18 6.03
C ALA A 25 5.21 2.56 7.34
N PHE A 26 6.35 1.94 7.56
CA PHE A 26 7.11 2.12 8.76
C PHE A 26 8.27 3.08 8.50
N TYR A 27 8.33 4.17 9.26
CA TYR A 27 9.40 5.16 9.24
C TYR A 27 9.91 5.37 10.66
N GLU A 28 11.20 5.26 10.94
CA GLU A 28 11.82 5.72 12.21
C GLU A 28 11.05 5.38 13.51
N GLN A 29 10.51 4.15 13.67
CA GLN A 29 9.72 3.75 14.87
C GLN A 29 8.29 4.29 14.92
N GLN A 30 7.77 4.66 13.76
CA GLN A 30 6.48 5.28 13.54
C GLN A 30 5.74 4.56 12.42
N PHE A 31 4.53 4.09 12.68
CA PHE A 31 3.61 3.74 11.59
C PHE A 31 3.02 5.02 11.03
N ILE A 32 3.37 5.34 9.80
CA ILE A 32 2.77 6.42 9.04
C ILE A 32 1.81 5.76 8.04
N SER A 33 0.57 6.24 8.01
CA SER A 33 -0.34 5.88 6.93
C SER A 33 0.34 6.21 5.61
N THR A 34 0.41 5.24 4.69
CA THR A 34 0.90 5.50 3.33
C THR A 34 -0.02 6.43 2.53
N GLY A 35 -1.15 6.83 3.12
CA GLY A 35 -2.24 7.46 2.41
C GLY A 35 -3.02 6.48 1.54
N LYS A 36 -2.70 5.19 1.57
CA LYS A 36 -3.39 4.15 0.79
C LYS A 36 -4.33 3.35 1.66
N HIS A 37 -5.54 3.21 1.14
CA HIS A 37 -6.64 2.54 1.79
C HIS A 37 -7.26 1.57 0.80
N LEU A 38 -7.45 0.33 1.21
CA LEU A 38 -8.24 -0.66 0.49
C LEU A 38 -9.61 -0.72 1.14
N LEU A 39 -10.66 -0.71 0.32
CA LEU A 39 -12.04 -0.71 0.80
C LEU A 39 -12.70 -2.04 0.43
N PHE A 40 -13.43 -2.58 1.41
CA PHE A 40 -14.13 -3.85 1.30
C PHE A 40 -15.57 -3.68 1.76
N GLU A 41 -16.50 -4.29 1.05
CA GLU A 41 -17.89 -4.47 1.45
C GLU A 41 -18.14 -5.98 1.57
N ASP A 42 -18.63 -6.44 2.71
CA ASP A 42 -18.84 -7.88 2.98
C ASP A 42 -17.63 -8.75 2.59
N GLU A 43 -16.43 -8.33 3.03
CA GLU A 43 -15.13 -8.95 2.71
C GLU A 43 -14.73 -8.94 1.21
N THR A 44 -15.56 -8.34 0.35
CA THR A 44 -15.30 -8.21 -1.09
C THR A 44 -14.61 -6.89 -1.37
N PHE A 45 -13.47 -6.92 -2.06
CA PHE A 45 -12.74 -5.72 -2.46
C PHE A 45 -13.59 -4.90 -3.46
N ILE A 46 -13.82 -3.63 -3.12
CA ILE A 46 -14.63 -2.72 -3.95
C ILE A 46 -13.82 -1.58 -4.56
N GLY A 47 -12.60 -1.33 -4.07
CA GLY A 47 -11.77 -0.26 -4.60
C GLY A 47 -10.67 0.17 -3.66
N ASN A 48 -9.85 1.11 -4.12
CA ASN A 48 -8.77 1.68 -3.34
C ASN A 48 -8.78 3.20 -3.41
N VAL A 49 -8.26 3.81 -2.35
CA VAL A 49 -8.12 5.25 -2.22
C VAL A 49 -6.67 5.58 -1.91
N THR A 50 -6.10 6.54 -2.65
CA THR A 50 -4.73 7.02 -2.42
C THR A 50 -4.76 8.52 -2.13
N LEU A 51 -4.18 8.94 -1.01
CA LEU A 51 -3.93 10.33 -0.65
C LEU A 51 -2.67 10.81 -1.36
N ASN A 52 -2.77 11.93 -2.07
CA ASN A 52 -1.65 12.61 -2.71
C ASN A 52 -1.78 14.12 -2.49
N ASN A 53 -0.80 14.75 -1.85
CA ASN A 53 -0.77 16.19 -1.59
C ASN A 53 -2.04 16.79 -0.93
N GLY A 54 -2.75 16.00 -0.11
CA GLY A 54 -3.97 16.44 0.59
C GLY A 54 -5.29 16.07 -0.10
N ASP A 55 -5.21 15.54 -1.32
CA ASP A 55 -6.35 15.11 -2.12
C ASP A 55 -6.40 13.58 -2.25
N TYR A 56 -7.60 13.02 -2.12
CA TYR A 56 -7.82 11.59 -2.30
C TYR A 56 -8.17 11.28 -3.75
N THR A 57 -7.53 10.25 -4.29
CA THR A 57 -7.89 9.66 -5.58
C THR A 57 -8.57 8.32 -5.33
N LEU A 58 -9.83 8.20 -5.76
CA LEU A 58 -10.63 6.98 -5.66
C LEU A 58 -10.54 6.18 -6.96
N ARG A 59 -10.28 4.87 -6.87
CA ARG A 59 -10.23 3.94 -8.02
C ARG A 59 -11.14 2.73 -7.76
N GLY A 60 -11.96 2.35 -8.76
CA GLY A 60 -12.97 1.27 -8.62
C GLY A 60 -14.33 1.75 -8.12
N PHE A 61 -14.56 3.07 -8.04
CA PHE A 61 -15.76 3.69 -7.50
C PHE A 61 -16.70 4.21 -8.59
N GLU A 62 -16.67 3.62 -9.79
CA GLU A 62 -17.48 4.06 -10.94
C GLU A 62 -18.98 3.94 -10.66
N ASN A 63 -19.36 2.98 -9.81
CA ASN A 63 -20.76 2.71 -9.44
C ASN A 63 -21.22 3.42 -8.16
N PHE A 64 -20.35 4.21 -7.52
CA PHE A 64 -20.71 5.00 -6.34
C PHE A 64 -21.14 6.40 -6.76
N ASP A 65 -22.19 6.92 -6.14
CA ASP A 65 -22.60 8.30 -6.34
C ASP A 65 -21.64 9.30 -5.65
N ASP A 66 -21.82 10.59 -5.95
CA ASP A 66 -20.92 11.64 -5.44
C ASP A 66 -21.05 11.84 -3.92
N ALA A 67 -22.21 11.53 -3.34
CA ALA A 67 -22.44 11.62 -1.90
C ALA A 67 -21.66 10.52 -1.16
N ALA A 68 -21.75 9.28 -1.63
CA ALA A 68 -21.04 8.15 -1.05
C ALA A 68 -19.51 8.32 -1.18
N LYS A 69 -19.02 8.85 -2.31
CA LYS A 69 -17.60 9.20 -2.47
C LYS A 69 -17.15 10.26 -1.47
N ALA A 70 -17.95 11.31 -1.25
CA ALA A 70 -17.64 12.36 -0.28
C ALA A 70 -17.60 11.83 1.16
N ASP A 71 -18.52 10.93 1.53
CA ASP A 71 -18.54 10.31 2.85
C ASP A 71 -17.32 9.40 3.09
N ILE A 72 -16.90 8.64 2.07
CA ILE A 72 -15.66 7.87 2.11
C ILE A 72 -14.47 8.79 2.38
N GLU A 73 -14.32 9.87 1.60
CA GLU A 73 -13.22 10.82 1.81
C GLU A 73 -13.26 11.45 3.20
N PHE A 74 -14.44 11.84 3.67
CA PHE A 74 -14.60 12.43 5.00
C PHE A 74 -14.17 11.45 6.11
N PHE A 75 -14.58 10.19 6.03
CA PHE A 75 -14.14 9.16 6.96
C PHE A 75 -12.62 8.99 6.95
N LEU A 76 -12.00 8.87 5.77
CA LEU A 76 -10.56 8.69 5.64
C LEU A 76 -9.78 9.88 6.22
N ARG A 77 -10.28 11.12 6.07
CA ARG A 77 -9.68 12.32 6.70
C ARG A 77 -9.75 12.30 8.24
N LYS A 78 -10.71 11.59 8.82
CA LYS A 78 -10.89 11.47 10.28
C LYS A 78 -10.20 10.26 10.88
N LEU A 79 -9.72 9.33 10.04
CA LEU A 79 -9.14 8.09 10.49
C LEU A 79 -7.83 8.33 11.26
N SER A 80 -7.86 8.03 12.56
CA SER A 80 -6.67 8.10 13.42
C SER A 80 -5.99 6.75 13.46
N VAL A 81 -4.80 6.64 12.87
CA VAL A 81 -4.01 5.41 12.87
C VAL A 81 -3.12 5.37 14.12
N PRO A 82 -3.19 4.31 14.94
CA PRO A 82 -2.34 4.17 16.13
C PRO A 82 -0.86 3.94 15.78
N HIS A 83 0.01 4.56 16.56
CA HIS A 83 1.46 4.46 16.46
C HIS A 83 1.98 3.28 17.28
N GLN A 84 2.94 2.50 16.76
CA GLN A 84 3.62 1.43 17.52
C GLN A 84 5.14 1.47 17.32
N GLN A 85 5.88 1.09 18.36
CA GLN A 85 7.11 1.76 18.80
C GLN A 85 8.45 1.10 18.39
N GLU A 86 8.53 0.11 17.50
CA GLU A 86 9.80 -0.60 17.24
C GLU A 86 10.08 -0.99 15.75
N LEU A 87 11.24 -0.49 15.24
CA LEU A 87 12.15 -0.93 14.13
C LEU A 87 11.85 -0.93 12.58
N MET A 88 12.87 -0.44 11.81
CA MET A 88 13.33 -0.65 10.37
C MET A 88 12.72 0.07 9.13
N SER A 89 13.57 0.67 8.26
CA SER A 89 13.19 1.45 7.06
C SER A 89 12.39 0.66 5.99
N ALA A 90 11.21 1.17 5.62
CA ALA A 90 10.34 0.60 4.59
C ALA A 90 9.76 1.70 3.69
N PHE A 91 9.39 1.33 2.46
CA PHE A 91 8.61 2.20 1.58
C PHE A 91 7.62 1.40 0.73
N GLY A 92 6.50 2.01 0.32
CA GLY A 92 5.44 1.32 -0.40
C GLY A 92 4.88 2.11 -1.58
N PHE A 93 4.58 1.42 -2.69
CA PHE A 93 4.11 2.01 -3.94
C PHE A 93 3.07 1.12 -4.63
N GLY A 94 2.27 1.72 -5.51
CA GLY A 94 1.31 0.96 -6.31
C GLY A 94 2.03 0.48 -7.57
N LEU A 95 1.83 -0.78 -7.92
CA LEU A 95 2.31 -1.43 -9.14
C LEU A 95 1.10 -1.74 -10.01
N GLN A 96 1.12 -1.29 -11.26
CA GLN A 96 0.16 -1.78 -12.25
C GLN A 96 0.78 -2.98 -12.97
N SER A 97 0.20 -4.17 -12.79
CA SER A 97 0.68 -5.39 -13.45
C SER A 97 -0.46 -6.01 -14.25
N ALA A 98 -0.32 -6.01 -15.58
CA ALA A 98 -1.43 -6.30 -16.48
C ALA A 98 -2.64 -5.42 -16.13
N ASP A 99 -3.75 -6.03 -15.68
CA ASP A 99 -5.00 -5.35 -15.34
C ASP A 99 -5.22 -5.21 -13.82
N GLU A 100 -4.26 -5.63 -13.00
CA GLU A 100 -4.36 -5.61 -11.54
C GLU A 100 -3.48 -4.51 -10.94
N LEU A 101 -4.06 -3.74 -10.01
CA LEU A 101 -3.32 -2.81 -9.18
C LEU A 101 -2.84 -3.54 -7.92
N ILE A 102 -1.54 -3.79 -7.85
CA ILE A 102 -0.89 -4.48 -6.73
C ILE A 102 -0.28 -3.43 -5.82
N PHE A 103 -0.51 -3.54 -4.53
CA PHE A 103 0.25 -2.76 -3.57
C PHE A 103 1.55 -3.47 -3.21
N CYS A 104 2.68 -2.80 -3.40
CA CYS A 104 4.01 -3.32 -3.12
C CYS A 104 4.67 -2.57 -1.97
N GLU A 105 5.23 -3.30 -1.00
CA GLU A 105 6.11 -2.78 0.05
C GLU A 105 7.50 -3.36 -0.12
N VAL A 106 8.51 -2.53 0.13
CA VAL A 106 9.91 -2.96 0.18
C VAL A 106 10.50 -2.52 1.50
N ILE A 107 11.01 -3.49 2.26
CA ILE A 107 11.54 -3.28 3.61
C ILE A 107 13.03 -3.62 3.58
N LEU A 108 13.88 -2.69 4.01
CA LEU A 108 15.32 -2.92 4.16
C LEU A 108 15.53 -3.75 5.43
N LYS A 109 15.94 -5.02 5.26
CA LYS A 109 16.12 -5.97 6.37
C LYS A 109 17.48 -5.80 7.07
N ASP A 110 18.53 -5.64 6.27
CA ASP A 110 19.91 -5.42 6.70
C ASP A 110 20.67 -4.64 5.62
N LYS A 111 22.00 -4.49 5.76
CA LYS A 111 22.83 -3.78 4.77
C LYS A 111 22.84 -4.52 3.42
N GLY A 112 21.86 -4.21 2.58
CA GLY A 112 21.78 -4.65 1.18
C GLY A 112 20.75 -5.74 0.90
N THR A 113 19.93 -6.15 1.88
CA THR A 113 18.83 -7.10 1.66
C THR A 113 17.48 -6.41 1.84
N TYR A 114 16.57 -6.64 0.90
CA TYR A 114 15.26 -6.02 0.84
C TYR A 114 14.18 -7.09 0.77
N THR A 115 13.22 -7.11 1.69
CA THR A 115 12.04 -7.99 1.57
C THR A 115 10.94 -7.29 0.79
N VAL A 116 10.38 -7.95 -0.20
CA VAL A 116 9.27 -7.45 -1.03
C VAL A 116 7.97 -8.11 -0.58
N TRP A 117 6.98 -7.29 -0.30
CA TRP A 117 5.63 -7.71 0.03
C TRP A 117 4.67 -7.20 -1.03
N MET A 118 3.72 -8.04 -1.44
CA MET A 118 2.64 -7.69 -2.35
C MET A 118 1.30 -8.03 -1.70
N ASN A 119 0.39 -7.06 -1.68
CA ASN A 119 -0.94 -7.19 -1.06
C ASN A 119 -0.87 -7.80 0.36
N GLY A 120 0.09 -7.36 1.17
CA GLY A 120 0.26 -7.80 2.54
C GLY A 120 0.91 -9.17 2.73
N SER A 121 1.39 -9.83 1.66
CA SER A 121 2.12 -11.10 1.74
C SER A 121 3.57 -10.93 1.27
N GLN A 122 4.55 -11.50 1.99
CA GLN A 122 5.93 -11.53 1.54
C GLN A 122 6.06 -12.44 0.31
N VAL A 123 6.58 -11.91 -0.79
CA VAL A 123 6.70 -12.65 -2.06
C VAL A 123 8.15 -12.91 -2.48
N ALA A 124 9.09 -12.05 -2.09
CA ALA A 124 10.49 -12.18 -2.50
C ALA A 124 11.47 -11.50 -1.53
N GLU A 125 12.74 -11.88 -1.62
CA GLU A 125 13.86 -11.12 -1.07
C GLU A 125 14.82 -10.73 -2.19
N LEU A 126 15.25 -9.47 -2.19
CA LEU A 126 16.14 -8.88 -3.19
C LEU A 126 17.45 -8.43 -2.54
N THR A 127 18.52 -8.42 -3.33
CA THR A 127 19.80 -7.82 -2.96
C THR A 127 20.45 -7.17 -4.15
N GLN A 128 21.36 -6.23 -3.90
CA GLN A 128 22.21 -5.63 -4.91
C GLN A 128 23.65 -6.09 -4.70
N ASP A 129 24.28 -6.61 -5.76
CA ASP A 129 25.68 -6.99 -5.70
C ASP A 129 26.63 -5.78 -5.78
N SER A 130 27.92 -6.02 -5.63
CA SER A 130 28.96 -4.98 -5.69
C SER A 130 29.12 -4.32 -7.06
N GLN A 131 28.45 -4.82 -8.10
CA GLN A 131 28.41 -4.24 -9.45
C GLN A 131 27.11 -3.45 -9.69
N CYS A 132 26.35 -3.17 -8.62
CA CYS A 132 25.04 -2.54 -8.68
C CYS A 132 23.97 -3.36 -9.42
N LYS A 133 24.16 -4.68 -9.56
CA LYS A 133 23.15 -5.56 -10.19
C LYS A 133 22.22 -6.13 -9.15
N TRP A 134 20.94 -6.09 -9.45
CA TRP A 134 19.89 -6.63 -8.59
C TRP A 134 19.69 -8.11 -8.81
N HIS A 135 19.54 -8.84 -7.71
CA HIS A 135 19.30 -10.27 -7.66
C HIS A 135 18.13 -10.57 -6.74
N GLN A 136 17.31 -11.57 -7.12
CA GLN A 136 16.33 -12.16 -6.22
C GLN A 136 16.97 -13.36 -5.51
N LEU A 137 16.96 -13.34 -4.18
CA LEU A 137 17.53 -14.40 -3.34
C LEU A 137 16.55 -15.54 -3.09
N THR A 138 15.30 -15.19 -2.76
CA THR A 138 14.26 -16.15 -2.35
C THR A 138 12.87 -15.74 -2.85
N GLY A 139 11.89 -16.64 -2.71
CA GLY A 139 10.48 -16.38 -3.01
C GLY A 139 10.05 -16.71 -4.44
N GLU A 140 8.85 -16.28 -4.81
CA GLU A 140 8.29 -16.48 -6.15
C GLU A 140 9.00 -15.60 -7.16
N LYS A 141 9.38 -16.17 -8.32
CA LYS A 141 10.10 -15.42 -9.35
C LYS A 141 9.25 -14.26 -9.86
N LEU A 142 9.69 -13.04 -9.55
CA LEU A 142 8.99 -11.84 -9.98
C LEU A 142 9.02 -11.71 -11.51
N ARG A 143 7.92 -11.20 -12.08
CA ARG A 143 7.89 -10.85 -13.51
C ARG A 143 8.95 -9.76 -13.79
N PRO A 144 9.64 -9.78 -14.93
CA PRO A 144 10.71 -8.81 -15.21
C PRO A 144 10.29 -7.35 -15.10
N SER A 145 9.07 -7.00 -15.52
CA SER A 145 8.53 -5.64 -15.40
C SER A 145 8.37 -5.20 -13.95
N VAL A 146 7.81 -6.08 -13.11
CA VAL A 146 7.61 -5.85 -11.68
C VAL A 146 8.94 -5.76 -10.96
N PHE A 147 9.85 -6.69 -11.22
CA PHE A 147 11.20 -6.68 -10.66
C PHE A 147 11.91 -5.37 -10.96
N ARG A 148 11.91 -4.93 -12.24
CA ARG A 148 12.54 -3.69 -12.66
C ARG A 148 11.95 -2.48 -11.95
N GLU A 149 10.63 -2.35 -11.92
CA GLU A 149 9.98 -1.21 -11.26
C GLU A 149 10.31 -1.17 -9.76
N ILE A 150 10.33 -2.33 -9.09
CA ILE A 150 10.75 -2.40 -7.69
C ILE A 150 12.19 -1.90 -7.53
N THR A 151 13.13 -2.43 -8.31
CA THR A 151 14.54 -2.07 -8.18
C THR A 151 14.81 -0.61 -8.50
N GLU A 152 14.16 -0.03 -9.51
CA GLU A 152 14.25 1.39 -9.85
C GLU A 152 13.76 2.28 -8.70
N ARG A 153 12.67 1.88 -8.03
CA ARG A 153 12.16 2.61 -6.86
C ARG A 153 13.07 2.47 -5.65
N VAL A 154 13.65 1.29 -5.42
CA VAL A 154 14.62 1.04 -4.35
C VAL A 154 15.85 1.91 -4.54
N GLU A 155 16.41 1.96 -5.74
CA GLU A 155 17.53 2.84 -6.08
C GLU A 155 17.15 4.31 -5.90
N GLY A 156 15.98 4.72 -6.40
CA GLY A 156 15.50 6.09 -6.25
C GLY A 156 15.25 6.50 -4.79
N TYR A 157 14.94 5.55 -3.91
CA TYR A 157 14.59 5.83 -2.52
C TYR A 157 15.79 5.74 -1.56
N TYR A 158 16.67 4.75 -1.75
CA TYR A 158 17.80 4.49 -0.85
C TYR A 158 19.15 4.98 -1.36
N ASN A 159 19.34 5.28 -2.66
CA ASN A 159 20.58 5.90 -3.18
C ASN A 159 20.58 7.44 -3.07
N GLN A 160 19.63 8.05 -2.35
CA GLN A 160 19.61 9.50 -2.08
C GLN A 160 20.40 9.91 -0.84
N PHE A 161 21.03 8.95 -0.15
CA PHE A 161 21.82 9.14 1.08
C PHE A 161 23.20 8.49 0.95
#